data_AF-A0A8B6Y691-F1
#
_entry.id   AF-A0A8B6Y691-F1
#
_cell.length_a   1.000
_cell.length_b   1.000
_cell.length_c   1.000
_cell.angle_alpha   90.00
_cell.angle_beta   90.00
_cell.angle_gamma   90.00
#
_symmetry.space_group_name_H-M   'P 1'
#
loop_
_entity.id
_entity.type
_entity.pdbx_description
1 polymer ?
#
loop_
_entity_poly.entity_id
_entity_poly.type
_entity_poly.pdbx_seq_one_letter_code
_entity_poly.pdbx_strand_id
1 'polypeptide(L)'
;MYKLFSTSPQRWEILKQHLPVSLHGFPKTRWSARIDGVKPVAQHLNSVRSALNELEVLHLTAQAKMELNAIQKYISKFDCILMLSIWMKLLTMIHETNLIIEARYATLDIEKDNIENLCNDIQRLREQFDKILNESKFVARNIGVSCEFLTNRHFPSQDDAELYYKINVYFVIIYSIKSGLTRRFQSLQKICKLFGFLWQFKNLNDKDLVLAAQHFQHKYDKEISQELENEVLFFKRIYGANFKLDCTPKKLLEEILVLGLSGVFPNITIALRIFISLPASTASGERTFNVLKQIKNYHRSTMG
;
A
#
# COMPACT_ATOMS: atom_id res chain seq x y z
N MET A 1 -10.83 14.75 -14.85
CA MET A 1 -9.69 15.52 -15.40
C MET A 1 -8.99 14.77 -16.53
N TYR A 2 -8.28 13.65 -16.31
CA TYR A 2 -7.57 12.92 -17.38
C TYR A 2 -8.43 12.64 -18.62
N LYS A 3 -9.65 12.12 -18.45
CA LYS A 3 -10.59 11.85 -19.55
C LYS A 3 -10.94 13.11 -20.36
N LEU A 4 -11.16 14.24 -19.69
CA LEU A 4 -11.51 15.52 -20.34
C LEU A 4 -10.43 15.96 -21.33
N PHE A 5 -9.17 15.88 -20.92
CA PHE A 5 -8.01 16.25 -21.72
C PHE A 5 -7.67 15.20 -22.79
N SER A 6 -7.67 13.91 -22.44
CA SER A 6 -7.27 12.82 -23.36
C SER A 6 -8.26 12.54 -24.49
N THR A 7 -9.50 13.03 -24.40
CA THR A 7 -10.52 12.81 -25.44
C THR A 7 -10.30 13.69 -26.69
N SER A 8 -9.43 14.70 -26.63
CA SER A 8 -9.16 15.59 -27.77
C SER A 8 -7.66 15.92 -27.87
N PRO A 9 -7.02 15.75 -29.04
CA PRO A 9 -5.63 16.13 -29.24
C PRO A 9 -5.34 17.60 -28.90
N GLN A 10 -6.27 18.50 -29.25
CA GLN A 10 -6.15 19.93 -28.96
C GLN A 10 -6.15 20.20 -27.45
N ARG A 11 -7.05 19.56 -26.69
CA ARG A 11 -7.10 19.69 -25.23
C ARG A 11 -5.85 19.11 -24.58
N TRP A 12 -5.36 17.99 -25.10
CA TRP A 12 -4.12 17.37 -24.63
C TRP A 12 -2.90 18.28 -24.86
N GLU A 13 -2.87 19.01 -25.98
CA GLU A 13 -1.78 19.95 -26.27
C GLU A 13 -1.79 21.14 -25.31
N ILE A 14 -2.97 21.71 -25.01
CA ILE A 14 -3.12 22.75 -23.97
C ILE A 14 -2.58 22.25 -22.64
N LEU A 15 -2.90 21.01 -22.24
CA LEU A 15 -2.39 20.45 -20.99
C LEU A 15 -0.85 20.42 -20.95
N LYS A 16 -0.20 20.03 -22.07
CA LYS A 16 1.26 19.96 -22.16
C LYS A 16 1.94 21.33 -22.11
N GLN A 17 1.28 22.38 -22.60
CA GLN A 17 1.81 23.74 -22.55
C GLN A 17 1.92 24.25 -21.11
N HIS A 18 1.00 23.83 -20.24
CA HIS A 18 0.97 24.27 -18.83
C HIS A 18 1.68 23.32 -17.87
N LEU A 19 1.71 22.02 -18.16
CA LEU A 19 2.29 21.02 -17.25
C LEU A 19 3.55 20.36 -17.84
N PRO A 20 4.65 20.29 -17.07
CA PRO A 20 5.84 19.55 -17.48
C PRO A 20 5.65 18.03 -17.41
N VAL A 21 4.58 17.56 -16.77
CA VAL A 21 4.27 16.16 -16.51
C VAL A 21 2.88 15.80 -17.05
N SER A 22 2.73 14.55 -17.50
CA SER A 22 1.45 14.06 -18.00
C SER A 22 0.49 13.71 -16.87
N LEU A 23 -0.80 13.93 -17.10
CA LEU A 23 -1.85 13.37 -16.24
C LEU A 23 -2.03 11.89 -16.57
N HIS A 24 -2.19 11.07 -15.55
CA HIS A 24 -2.43 9.63 -15.72
C HIS A 24 -3.89 9.27 -15.39
N GLY A 25 -4.45 8.35 -16.17
CA GLY A 25 -5.71 7.70 -15.83
C GLY A 25 -5.52 6.75 -14.67
N PHE A 26 -6.58 6.54 -13.87
CA PHE A 26 -6.53 5.58 -12.76
C PHE A 26 -6.56 4.14 -13.29
N PRO A 27 -5.53 3.31 -13.03
CA PRO A 27 -5.61 1.90 -13.35
C PRO A 27 -6.62 1.22 -12.43
N LYS A 28 -7.50 0.39 -13.00
CA LYS A 28 -8.56 -0.31 -12.25
C LYS A 28 -8.01 -1.28 -11.20
N THR A 29 -6.84 -1.87 -11.44
CA THR A 29 -6.29 -2.98 -10.64
C THR A 29 -5.06 -2.63 -9.80
N ARG A 30 -4.40 -1.49 -10.03
CA ARG A 30 -3.15 -1.13 -9.34
C ARG A 30 -3.34 0.09 -8.44
N TRP A 31 -3.66 -0.15 -7.17
CA TRP A 31 -3.80 0.92 -6.17
C TRP A 31 -2.51 1.75 -5.99
N SER A 32 -1.34 1.10 -6.06
CA SER A 32 -0.04 1.78 -5.96
C SER A 32 0.23 2.78 -7.09
N ALA A 33 -0.38 2.58 -8.26
CA ALA A 33 -0.28 3.49 -9.41
C ALA A 33 -1.31 4.64 -9.36
N ARG A 34 -2.11 4.74 -8.28
CA ARG A 34 -3.01 5.90 -8.08
C ARG A 34 -2.24 7.16 -7.66
N ILE A 35 -1.04 7.01 -7.08
CA ILE A 35 -0.17 8.15 -6.80
C ILE A 35 0.18 8.90 -8.09
N ASP A 36 0.35 8.20 -9.20
CA ASP A 36 0.68 8.79 -10.50
C ASP A 36 -0.45 9.69 -11.04
N GLY A 37 -1.69 9.47 -10.60
CA GLY A 37 -2.82 10.34 -10.92
C GLY A 37 -2.94 11.56 -10.01
N VAL A 38 -2.54 11.45 -8.74
CA VAL A 38 -2.69 12.51 -7.73
C VAL A 38 -1.48 13.45 -7.70
N LYS A 39 -0.26 12.89 -7.84
CA LYS A 39 1.01 13.60 -7.73
C LYS A 39 1.14 14.77 -8.72
N PRO A 40 0.88 14.60 -10.03
CA PRO A 40 0.93 15.73 -10.97
C PRO A 40 -0.04 16.85 -10.60
N VAL A 41 -1.25 16.50 -10.14
CA VAL A 41 -2.28 17.48 -9.78
C VAL A 41 -1.92 18.23 -8.52
N ALA A 42 -1.42 17.53 -7.50
CA ALA A 42 -1.02 18.16 -6.23
C ALA A 42 0.21 19.06 -6.39
N GLN A 43 1.20 18.65 -7.20
CA GLN A 43 2.44 19.43 -7.41
C GLN A 43 2.24 20.63 -8.34
N HIS A 44 1.33 20.54 -9.31
CA HIS A 44 1.12 21.57 -10.34
C HIS A 44 -0.31 22.12 -10.34
N LEU A 45 -0.94 22.25 -9.17
CA LEU A 45 -2.34 22.65 -9.05
C LEU A 45 -2.66 23.97 -9.78
N ASN A 46 -1.77 24.97 -9.70
CA ASN A 46 -1.92 26.24 -10.42
C ASN A 46 -1.90 26.06 -11.93
N SER A 47 -0.91 25.33 -12.45
CA SER A 47 -0.82 25.03 -13.88
C SER A 47 -2.04 24.29 -14.38
N VAL A 48 -2.56 23.34 -13.58
CA VAL A 48 -3.82 22.63 -13.89
C VAL A 48 -5.00 23.59 -13.97
N ARG A 49 -5.10 24.56 -13.04
CA ARG A 49 -6.15 25.57 -13.08
C ARG A 49 -6.05 26.46 -14.33
N SER A 50 -4.85 26.91 -14.67
CA SER A 50 -4.60 27.69 -15.89
C SER A 50 -4.99 26.92 -17.15
N ALA A 51 -4.59 25.65 -17.25
CA ALA A 51 -4.95 24.79 -18.37
C ALA A 51 -6.48 24.60 -18.49
N LEU A 52 -7.18 24.43 -17.37
CA LEU A 52 -8.64 24.31 -17.35
C LEU A 52 -9.33 25.61 -17.79
N ASN A 53 -8.82 26.77 -17.36
CA ASN A 53 -9.36 28.06 -17.79
C ASN A 53 -9.17 28.29 -19.30
N GLU A 54 -8.06 27.85 -19.87
CA GLU A 54 -7.84 27.94 -21.32
C GLU A 54 -8.81 27.05 -22.12
N LEU A 55 -9.27 25.94 -21.54
CA LEU A 55 -10.30 25.10 -22.19
C LEU A 55 -11.65 25.82 -22.38
N GLU A 56 -11.95 26.87 -21.62
CA GLU A 56 -13.21 27.63 -21.76
C GLU A 56 -13.31 28.36 -23.10
N VAL A 57 -12.17 28.70 -23.70
CA VAL A 57 -12.09 29.40 -24.99
C VAL A 57 -12.46 28.46 -26.15
N LEU A 58 -12.38 27.14 -25.94
CA LEU A 58 -12.67 26.16 -26.98
C LEU A 58 -14.18 25.93 -27.17
N HIS A 59 -14.56 25.58 -28.39
CA HIS A 59 -15.90 25.07 -28.68
C HIS A 59 -16.06 23.62 -28.16
N LEU A 60 -16.45 23.51 -26.90
CA LEU A 60 -16.68 22.23 -26.22
C LEU A 60 -18.12 21.72 -26.45
N THR A 61 -18.28 20.40 -26.46
CA THR A 61 -19.61 19.78 -26.38
C THR A 61 -20.28 20.11 -25.05
N ALA A 62 -21.62 20.08 -24.99
CA ALA A 62 -22.38 20.36 -23.77
C ALA A 62 -21.89 19.49 -22.58
N GLN A 63 -21.64 18.20 -22.82
CA GLN A 63 -21.09 17.28 -21.83
C GLN A 63 -19.71 17.72 -21.33
N ALA A 64 -18.79 18.05 -22.24
CA ALA A 64 -17.43 18.47 -21.88
C ALA A 64 -17.43 19.81 -21.11
N LYS A 65 -18.34 20.72 -21.46
CA LYS A 65 -18.53 21.99 -20.74
C LYS A 65 -19.06 21.78 -19.33
N MET A 66 -20.03 20.88 -19.14
CA MET A 66 -20.51 20.49 -17.81
C MET A 66 -19.40 19.87 -16.96
N GLU A 67 -18.60 18.95 -17.54
CA GLU A 67 -17.46 18.33 -16.85
C GLU A 67 -16.39 19.35 -16.47
N LEU A 68 -16.06 20.28 -17.37
CA LEU A 68 -15.11 21.36 -17.12
C LEU A 68 -15.55 22.24 -15.93
N ASN A 69 -16.79 22.75 -15.98
CA ASN A 69 -17.36 23.60 -14.94
C ASN A 69 -17.37 22.89 -13.58
N ALA A 70 -17.73 21.60 -13.55
CA ALA A 70 -17.73 20.81 -12.33
C ALA A 70 -16.31 20.66 -11.74
N ILE A 71 -15.31 20.40 -12.59
CA ILE A 71 -13.91 20.26 -12.18
C ILE A 71 -13.35 21.59 -11.65
N GLN A 72 -13.57 22.70 -12.37
CA GLN A 72 -13.11 24.03 -11.93
C GLN A 72 -13.75 24.43 -10.59
N LYS A 73 -15.06 24.19 -10.43
CA LYS A 73 -15.77 24.44 -9.18
C LYS A 73 -15.20 23.63 -8.03
N TYR A 74 -14.78 22.38 -8.26
CA TYR A 74 -14.20 21.54 -7.22
C TYR A 74 -12.77 21.95 -6.86
N ILE A 75 -11.91 22.18 -7.85
CA ILE A 75 -10.49 22.55 -7.64
C ILE A 75 -10.33 23.90 -6.96
N SER A 76 -11.31 24.79 -7.15
CA SER A 76 -11.31 26.10 -6.50
C SER A 76 -11.73 26.07 -5.02
N LYS A 77 -12.09 24.91 -4.47
CA LYS A 77 -12.45 24.75 -3.05
C LYS A 77 -11.24 24.39 -2.20
N PHE A 78 -11.21 24.93 -0.97
CA PHE A 78 -10.23 24.54 0.04
C PHE A 78 -10.21 23.03 0.30
N ASP A 79 -11.40 22.41 0.36
CA ASP A 79 -11.56 20.96 0.54
C ASP A 79 -10.74 20.14 -0.47
N CYS A 80 -10.64 20.61 -1.73
CA CYS A 80 -9.87 19.92 -2.74
C CYS A 80 -8.37 19.96 -2.43
N ILE A 81 -7.85 21.11 -2.01
CA ILE A 81 -6.44 21.29 -1.63
C ILE A 81 -6.12 20.41 -0.43
N LEU A 82 -6.95 20.45 0.62
CA LEU A 82 -6.75 19.65 1.81
C LEU A 82 -6.83 18.14 1.51
N MET A 83 -7.81 17.71 0.70
CA MET A 83 -7.91 16.32 0.25
C MET A 83 -6.71 15.88 -0.59
N LEU A 84 -6.22 16.72 -1.50
CA LEU A 84 -5.00 16.43 -2.28
C LEU A 84 -3.80 16.24 -1.35
N SER A 85 -3.61 17.11 -0.36
CA SER A 85 -2.54 17.00 0.63
C SER A 85 -2.61 15.68 1.42
N ILE A 86 -3.81 15.31 1.88
CA ILE A 86 -4.05 14.06 2.62
C ILE A 86 -3.73 12.84 1.73
N TRP A 87 -4.31 12.79 0.54
CA TRP A 87 -4.10 11.67 -0.38
C TRP A 87 -2.66 11.56 -0.85
N MET A 88 -1.96 12.67 -1.06
CA MET A 88 -0.55 12.67 -1.43
C MET A 88 0.30 11.97 -0.36
N LYS A 89 0.14 12.33 0.91
CA LYS A 89 0.90 11.71 2.01
C LYS A 89 0.57 10.22 2.14
N LEU A 90 -0.71 9.87 2.11
CA LEU A 90 -1.16 8.48 2.23
C LEU A 90 -0.70 7.59 1.08
N LEU A 91 -0.93 8.02 -0.16
CA LEU A 91 -0.58 7.24 -1.34
C LEU A 91 0.93 7.12 -1.51
N THR A 92 1.70 8.13 -1.10
CA THR A 92 3.17 8.08 -1.14
C THR A 92 3.69 7.01 -0.19
N MET A 93 3.25 7.00 1.08
CA MET A 93 3.65 5.96 2.05
C MET A 93 3.30 4.55 1.54
N ILE A 94 2.07 4.36 1.04
CA ILE A 94 1.64 3.07 0.50
C ILE A 94 2.48 2.67 -0.73
N HIS A 95 2.76 3.61 -1.62
CA HIS A 95 3.54 3.36 -2.83
C HIS A 95 4.98 2.96 -2.51
N GLU A 96 5.66 3.72 -1.65
CA GLU A 96 7.04 3.45 -1.24
C GLU A 96 7.16 2.09 -0.53
N THR A 97 6.25 1.75 0.39
CA THR A 97 6.24 0.42 1.02
C THR A 97 6.06 -0.70 -0.01
N ASN A 98 5.18 -0.51 -1.00
CA ASN A 98 5.01 -1.50 -2.07
C ASN A 98 6.29 -1.68 -2.90
N LEU A 99 6.98 -0.59 -3.26
CA LEU A 99 8.25 -0.68 -3.97
C LEU A 99 9.31 -1.44 -3.17
N ILE A 100 9.38 -1.22 -1.86
CA ILE A 100 10.32 -1.94 -0.97
C ILE A 100 10.02 -3.44 -0.92
N ILE A 101 8.74 -3.80 -0.80
CA ILE A 101 8.30 -5.21 -0.80
C ILE A 101 8.65 -5.87 -2.14
N GLU A 102 8.38 -5.20 -3.26
CA GLU A 102 8.68 -5.71 -4.61
C GLU A 102 10.19 -5.87 -4.85
N ALA A 103 11.01 -4.90 -4.42
CA ALA A 103 12.45 -4.89 -4.69
C ALA A 103 13.20 -6.06 -4.04
N ARG A 104 12.72 -6.57 -2.89
CA ARG A 104 13.42 -7.61 -2.14
C ARG A 104 13.04 -9.04 -2.48
N TYR A 105 12.06 -9.28 -3.37
CA TYR A 105 11.36 -10.57 -3.43
C TYR A 105 11.04 -11.04 -2.00
N ALA A 106 10.51 -10.13 -1.19
CA ALA A 106 10.47 -10.27 0.26
C ALA A 106 9.78 -11.57 0.68
N THR A 107 10.33 -12.27 1.67
CA THR A 107 9.63 -13.37 2.34
C THR A 107 8.47 -12.82 3.17
N LEU A 108 7.49 -13.66 3.45
CA LEU A 108 6.25 -13.28 4.16
C LEU A 108 6.48 -12.60 5.52
N ASP A 109 7.57 -12.95 6.23
CA ASP A 109 7.97 -12.34 7.50
C ASP A 109 8.32 -10.86 7.33
N ILE A 110 9.16 -10.54 6.33
CA ILE A 110 9.56 -9.16 6.02
C ILE A 110 8.37 -8.35 5.53
N GLU A 111 7.50 -8.95 4.72
CA GLU A 111 6.27 -8.30 4.27
C GLU A 111 5.35 -7.97 5.45
N LYS A 112 5.18 -8.91 6.38
CA LYS A 112 4.36 -8.71 7.59
C LYS A 112 4.88 -7.52 8.40
N ASP A 113 6.18 -7.40 8.58
CA ASP A 113 6.78 -6.30 9.34
C ASP A 113 6.66 -4.95 8.59
N ASN A 114 6.86 -4.93 7.27
CA ASN A 114 6.67 -3.72 6.46
C ASN A 114 5.23 -3.20 6.49
N ILE A 115 4.24 -4.10 6.43
CA ILE A 115 2.82 -3.73 6.52
C ILE A 115 2.47 -3.26 7.94
N GLU A 116 3.02 -3.88 8.98
CA GLU A 116 2.83 -3.42 10.36
C GLU A 116 3.41 -2.01 10.58
N ASN A 117 4.61 -1.75 10.05
CA ASN A 117 5.22 -0.42 10.06
C ASN A 117 4.37 0.59 9.29
N LEU A 118 3.87 0.25 8.10
CA LEU A 118 2.96 1.11 7.33
C LEU A 118 1.67 1.44 8.11
N CYS A 119 1.09 0.46 8.81
CA CYS A 119 -0.07 0.67 9.66
C CYS A 119 0.24 1.63 10.83
N ASN A 120 1.44 1.55 11.39
CA ASN A 120 1.91 2.45 12.43
C ASN A 120 2.17 3.87 11.88
N ASP A 121 2.72 4.00 10.68
CA ASP A 121 2.95 5.30 10.04
C ASP A 121 1.63 5.99 9.65
N ILE A 122 0.64 5.23 9.15
CA ILE A 122 -0.72 5.74 8.93
C ILE A 122 -1.36 6.17 10.25
N GLN A 123 -1.11 5.45 11.34
CA GLN A 123 -1.58 5.84 12.67
C GLN A 123 -0.91 7.15 13.13
N ARG A 124 0.40 7.32 12.94
CA ARG A 124 1.11 8.58 13.22
C ARG A 124 0.58 9.73 12.38
N LEU A 125 0.25 9.48 11.11
CA LEU A 125 -0.35 10.50 10.24
C LEU A 125 -1.66 11.02 10.86
N ARG A 126 -2.48 10.17 11.48
CA ARG A 126 -3.72 10.58 12.17
C ARG A 126 -3.53 11.74 13.15
N GLU A 127 -2.38 11.78 13.82
CA GLU A 127 -2.05 12.80 14.83
C GLU A 127 -1.51 14.09 14.20
N GLN A 128 -1.22 14.09 12.90
CA GLN A 128 -0.63 15.22 12.17
C GLN A 128 -1.65 16.07 11.42
N PHE A 129 -2.95 15.98 11.75
CA PHE A 129 -3.99 16.74 11.06
C PHE A 129 -3.69 18.24 11.00
N ASP A 130 -3.31 18.83 12.14
CA ASP A 130 -3.11 20.27 12.26
C ASP A 130 -1.92 20.74 11.41
N LYS A 131 -0.88 19.90 11.27
CA LYS A 131 0.25 20.14 10.36
C LYS A 131 -0.19 20.12 8.89
N ILE A 132 -0.95 19.09 8.49
CA ILE A 132 -1.47 18.95 7.11
C ILE A 132 -2.39 20.13 6.76
N LEU A 133 -3.20 20.54 7.73
CA LEU A 133 -4.11 21.67 7.57
C LEU A 133 -3.34 22.98 7.37
N ASN A 134 -2.33 23.25 8.18
CA ASN A 134 -1.51 24.45 8.04
C ASN A 134 -0.74 24.50 6.71
N GLU A 135 -0.17 23.37 6.28
CA GLU A 135 0.44 23.24 4.95
C GLU A 135 -0.58 23.54 3.84
N SER A 136 -1.81 23.03 3.97
CA SER A 136 -2.88 23.25 2.98
C SER A 136 -3.38 24.70 2.98
N LYS A 137 -3.51 25.35 4.15
CA LYS A 137 -3.85 26.78 4.29
C LYS A 137 -2.77 27.65 3.62
N PHE A 138 -1.48 27.31 3.77
CA PHE A 138 -0.37 28.00 3.10
C PHE A 138 -0.47 27.87 1.57
N VAL A 139 -0.69 26.66 1.06
CA VAL A 139 -0.88 26.42 -0.37
C VAL A 139 -2.09 27.18 -0.91
N ALA A 140 -3.23 27.15 -0.21
CA ALA A 140 -4.44 27.86 -0.63
C ALA A 140 -4.23 29.37 -0.76
N ARG A 141 -3.53 30.01 0.20
CA ARG A 141 -3.19 31.43 0.14
C ARG A 141 -2.32 31.78 -1.08
N ASN A 142 -1.29 30.98 -1.35
CA ASN A 142 -0.41 31.19 -2.51
C ASN A 142 -1.13 31.04 -3.85
N ILE A 143 -2.23 30.31 -3.86
CA ILE A 143 -3.02 29.97 -5.04
C ILE A 143 -4.28 30.87 -5.14
N GLY A 144 -4.46 31.81 -4.19
CA GLY A 144 -5.60 32.74 -4.17
C GLY A 144 -6.94 32.06 -3.89
N VAL A 145 -6.95 30.95 -3.14
CA VAL A 145 -8.16 30.22 -2.74
C VAL A 145 -8.48 30.52 -1.27
N SER A 146 -9.75 30.79 -0.97
CA SER A 146 -10.21 30.97 0.42
C SER A 146 -9.90 29.73 1.26
N CYS A 147 -9.43 29.94 2.49
CA CYS A 147 -9.05 28.88 3.43
C CYS A 147 -10.20 28.45 4.35
N GLU A 148 -11.41 28.94 4.10
CA GLU A 148 -12.57 28.73 4.95
C GLU A 148 -13.30 27.44 4.61
N PHE A 149 -13.72 26.73 5.65
CA PHE A 149 -14.65 25.62 5.53
C PHE A 149 -16.07 26.13 5.30
N LEU A 150 -16.88 25.32 4.63
CA LEU A 150 -18.31 25.60 4.45
C LEU A 150 -19.04 25.45 5.79
N THR A 151 -19.53 26.56 6.33
CA THR A 151 -20.38 26.56 7.53
C THR A 151 -21.84 26.33 7.18
N ASN A 152 -22.60 25.80 8.13
CA ASN A 152 -24.04 25.60 7.99
C ASN A 152 -24.74 25.74 9.34
N ARG A 153 -26.07 25.55 9.39
CA ARG A 153 -26.84 25.69 10.64
C ARG A 153 -26.41 24.72 11.76
N HIS A 154 -25.79 23.59 11.42
CA HIS A 154 -25.28 22.61 12.39
C HIS A 154 -23.83 22.90 12.83
N PHE A 155 -23.05 23.60 11.99
CA PHE A 155 -21.67 24.01 12.25
C PHE A 155 -21.52 25.51 11.93
N PRO A 156 -21.94 26.39 12.86
CA PRO A 156 -22.04 27.82 12.59
C PRO A 156 -20.67 28.52 12.56
N SER A 157 -19.66 27.99 13.26
CA SER A 157 -18.31 28.55 13.30
C SER A 157 -17.33 27.80 12.38
N GLN A 158 -16.23 28.47 12.03
CA GLN A 158 -15.12 27.83 11.29
C GLN A 158 -14.48 26.69 12.10
N ASP A 159 -14.39 26.85 13.42
CA ASP A 159 -13.82 25.83 14.32
C ASP A 159 -14.70 24.57 14.35
N ASP A 160 -16.03 24.74 14.35
CA ASP A 160 -16.98 23.61 14.29
C ASP A 160 -16.87 22.86 12.95
N ALA A 161 -16.75 23.60 11.85
CA ALA A 161 -16.62 23.02 10.51
C ALA A 161 -15.27 22.29 10.33
N GLU A 162 -14.19 22.85 10.88
CA GLU A 162 -12.86 22.23 10.92
C GLU A 162 -12.88 20.93 11.74
N LEU A 163 -13.49 20.96 12.93
CA LEU A 163 -13.65 19.79 13.78
C LEU A 163 -14.50 18.71 13.09
N TYR A 164 -15.59 19.10 12.42
CA TYR A 164 -16.41 18.20 11.64
C TYR A 164 -15.59 17.51 10.54
N TYR A 165 -14.79 18.28 9.79
CA TYR A 165 -13.92 17.72 8.75
C TYR A 165 -12.89 16.75 9.34
N LYS A 166 -12.24 17.13 10.46
CA LYS A 166 -11.27 16.29 11.16
C LYS A 166 -11.86 14.94 11.55
N ILE A 167 -13.07 14.93 12.12
CA ILE A 167 -13.72 13.72 12.63
C ILE A 167 -14.35 12.89 11.50
N ASN A 168 -15.15 13.52 10.63
CA ASN A 168 -16.01 12.79 9.70
C ASN A 168 -15.39 12.55 8.32
N VAL A 169 -14.34 13.29 7.97
CA VAL A 169 -13.63 13.10 6.71
C VAL A 169 -12.24 12.51 7.00
N TYR A 170 -11.41 13.24 7.72
CA TYR A 170 -10.01 12.87 7.89
C TYR A 170 -9.84 11.55 8.67
N PHE A 171 -10.39 11.45 9.88
CA PHE A 171 -10.28 10.21 10.65
C PHE A 171 -10.95 9.03 9.94
N VAL A 172 -12.10 9.23 9.29
CA VAL A 172 -12.78 8.17 8.53
C VAL A 172 -11.88 7.63 7.41
N ILE A 173 -11.19 8.49 6.66
CA ILE A 173 -10.23 8.06 5.62
C ILE A 173 -9.12 7.22 6.23
N ILE A 174 -8.47 7.71 7.29
CA ILE A 174 -7.36 7.01 7.96
C ILE A 174 -7.81 5.64 8.48
N TYR A 175 -8.94 5.59 9.17
CA TYR A 175 -9.49 4.33 9.71
C TYR A 175 -9.90 3.36 8.60
N SER A 176 -10.51 3.84 7.53
CA SER A 176 -10.91 3.00 6.40
C SER A 176 -9.70 2.35 5.74
N ILE A 177 -8.63 3.11 5.50
CA ILE A 177 -7.40 2.59 4.89
C ILE A 177 -6.73 1.60 5.84
N LYS A 178 -6.56 1.95 7.12
CA LYS A 178 -5.95 1.06 8.12
C LYS A 178 -6.72 -0.25 8.25
N SER A 179 -8.05 -0.18 8.36
CA SER A 179 -8.92 -1.36 8.42
C SER A 179 -8.82 -2.21 7.15
N GLY A 180 -8.82 -1.56 5.98
CA GLY A 180 -8.63 -2.23 4.69
C GLY A 180 -7.31 -2.97 4.59
N LEU A 181 -6.20 -2.35 5.02
CA LEU A 181 -4.88 -2.97 5.06
C LEU A 181 -4.86 -4.15 6.04
N THR A 182 -5.29 -3.94 7.29
CA THR A 182 -5.33 -5.01 8.30
C THR A 182 -6.16 -6.21 7.83
N ARG A 183 -7.33 -5.97 7.24
CA ARG A 183 -8.18 -7.05 6.70
C ARG A 183 -7.49 -7.80 5.56
N ARG A 184 -6.88 -7.07 4.62
CA ARG A 184 -6.20 -7.67 3.45
C ARG A 184 -5.03 -8.55 3.86
N PHE A 185 -4.28 -8.15 4.89
CA PHE A 185 -3.08 -8.85 5.35
C PHE A 185 -3.32 -9.74 6.58
N GLN A 186 -4.57 -9.97 6.98
CA GLN A 186 -4.90 -10.81 8.13
C GLN A 186 -4.43 -12.26 7.95
N SER A 187 -4.55 -12.82 6.73
CA SER A 187 -4.06 -14.17 6.41
C SER A 187 -2.54 -14.27 6.52
N LEU A 188 -1.82 -13.26 6.04
CA LEU A 188 -0.36 -13.15 6.17
C LEU A 188 0.06 -13.19 7.64
N GLN A 189 -0.60 -12.39 8.49
CA GLN A 189 -0.33 -12.38 9.93
C GLN A 189 -0.57 -13.76 10.58
N LYS A 190 -1.64 -14.46 10.20
CA LYS A 190 -1.92 -15.82 10.70
C LYS A 190 -0.83 -16.82 10.28
N ILE A 191 -0.35 -16.74 9.05
CA ILE A 191 0.74 -17.59 8.55
C ILE A 191 2.04 -17.28 9.30
N CYS A 192 2.44 -16.01 9.40
CA CYS A 192 3.66 -15.65 10.13
C CYS A 192 3.59 -16.02 11.61
N LYS A 193 2.40 -15.96 12.25
CA LYS A 193 2.21 -16.45 13.63
C LYS A 193 2.37 -17.97 13.74
N LEU A 194 1.84 -18.72 12.78
CA LEU A 194 1.92 -20.19 12.75
C LEU A 194 3.35 -20.70 12.56
N PHE A 195 4.13 -20.06 11.69
CA PHE A 195 5.51 -20.47 11.38
C PHE A 195 6.56 -19.75 12.24
N GLY A 196 6.19 -18.67 12.94
CA GLY A 196 7.11 -17.75 13.62
C GLY A 196 8.07 -18.41 14.60
N PHE A 197 7.65 -19.51 15.22
CA PHE A 197 8.50 -20.27 16.15
C PHE A 197 9.82 -20.75 15.53
N LEU A 198 9.88 -20.95 14.20
CA LEU A 198 11.06 -21.44 13.48
C LEU A 198 12.23 -20.45 13.46
N TRP A 199 11.96 -19.14 13.56
CA TRP A 199 12.99 -18.09 13.55
C TRP A 199 12.95 -17.17 14.78
N GLN A 200 11.84 -17.18 15.55
CA GLN A 200 11.68 -16.42 16.78
C GLN A 200 11.90 -17.27 18.05
N PHE A 201 12.39 -18.50 17.92
CA PHE A 201 12.62 -19.44 19.05
C PHE A 201 13.49 -18.87 20.17
N LYS A 202 14.36 -17.89 19.89
CA LYS A 202 15.16 -17.19 20.92
C LYS A 202 14.32 -16.39 21.91
N ASN A 203 13.21 -15.85 21.43
CA ASN A 203 12.33 -14.98 22.21
C ASN A 203 11.22 -15.78 22.92
N LEU A 204 11.12 -17.09 22.63
CA LEU A 204 10.08 -17.98 23.16
C LEU A 204 10.66 -18.86 24.28
N ASN A 205 9.88 -19.06 25.33
CA ASN A 205 10.19 -20.05 26.34
C ASN A 205 10.03 -21.47 25.77
N ASP A 206 10.69 -22.46 26.37
CA ASP A 206 10.66 -23.83 25.88
C ASP A 206 9.24 -24.40 25.84
N LYS A 207 8.39 -24.05 26.81
CA LYS A 207 6.97 -24.44 26.84
C LYS A 207 6.19 -23.88 25.66
N ASP A 208 6.33 -22.58 25.40
CA ASP A 208 5.62 -21.90 24.31
C ASP A 208 6.09 -22.40 22.94
N LEU A 209 7.38 -22.71 22.85
CA LEU A 209 8.02 -23.26 21.65
C LEU A 209 7.47 -24.65 21.31
N VAL A 210 7.35 -25.54 22.31
CA VAL A 210 6.76 -26.88 22.14
C VAL A 210 5.28 -26.78 21.76
N LEU A 211 4.50 -25.91 22.42
CA LEU A 211 3.09 -25.70 22.06
C LEU A 211 2.92 -25.19 20.62
N ALA A 212 3.77 -24.27 20.18
CA ALA A 212 3.76 -23.79 18.80
C ALA A 212 4.13 -24.90 17.79
N ALA A 213 5.13 -25.72 18.11
CA ALA A 213 5.52 -26.87 17.30
C ALA A 213 4.41 -27.92 17.20
N GLN A 214 3.73 -28.23 18.31
CA GLN A 214 2.57 -29.13 18.34
C GLN A 214 1.43 -28.62 17.47
N HIS A 215 1.06 -27.35 17.62
CA HIS A 215 0.00 -26.74 16.83
C HIS A 215 0.36 -26.72 15.33
N PHE A 216 1.64 -26.55 15.00
CA PHE A 216 2.13 -26.64 13.63
C PHE A 216 2.05 -28.08 13.08
N GLN A 217 2.54 -29.06 13.85
CA GLN A 217 2.54 -30.48 13.49
C GLN A 217 1.10 -30.98 13.26
N HIS A 218 0.15 -30.61 14.11
CA HIS A 218 -1.26 -30.97 13.93
C HIS A 218 -1.86 -30.46 12.62
N LYS A 219 -1.33 -29.38 12.05
CA LYS A 219 -1.82 -28.81 10.79
C LYS A 219 -1.13 -29.41 9.55
N TYR A 220 0.08 -29.93 9.71
CA TYR A 220 0.90 -30.55 8.66
C TYR A 220 1.28 -31.97 9.06
N ASP A 221 0.30 -32.73 9.53
CA ASP A 221 0.45 -34.07 10.13
C ASP A 221 0.99 -35.11 9.15
N LYS A 222 0.84 -34.86 7.84
CA LYS A 222 1.35 -35.72 6.77
C LYS A 222 2.81 -35.46 6.42
N GLU A 223 3.25 -34.20 6.53
CA GLU A 223 4.59 -33.77 6.11
C GLU A 223 5.57 -33.68 7.29
N ILE A 224 5.06 -33.59 8.52
CA ILE A 224 5.85 -33.28 9.72
C ILE A 224 5.62 -34.33 10.81
N SER A 225 6.72 -34.90 11.29
CA SER A 225 6.73 -35.87 12.39
C SER A 225 6.43 -35.21 13.74
N GLN A 226 5.89 -35.99 14.69
CA GLN A 226 5.74 -35.60 16.10
C GLN A 226 7.11 -35.31 16.77
N GLU A 227 8.21 -35.77 16.19
CA GLU A 227 9.57 -35.48 16.67
C GLU A 227 9.97 -34.00 16.55
N LEU A 228 9.18 -33.17 15.85
CA LEU A 228 9.42 -31.73 15.70
C LEU A 228 9.64 -31.04 17.05
N GLU A 229 8.92 -31.42 18.11
CA GLU A 229 9.04 -30.82 19.44
C GLU A 229 10.47 -30.93 19.99
N ASN A 230 11.03 -32.14 19.91
CA ASN A 230 12.39 -32.43 20.38
C ASN A 230 13.43 -31.78 19.47
N GLU A 231 13.18 -31.81 18.16
CA GLU A 231 14.05 -31.21 17.14
C GLU A 231 14.20 -29.70 17.34
N VAL A 232 13.10 -28.98 17.60
CA VAL A 232 13.10 -27.53 17.82
C VAL A 232 13.80 -27.15 19.12
N LEU A 233 13.63 -27.92 20.20
CA LEU A 233 14.36 -27.71 21.46
C LEU A 233 15.86 -27.98 21.31
N PHE A 234 16.22 -29.01 20.54
CA PHE A 234 17.62 -29.28 20.23
C PHE A 234 18.21 -28.17 19.38
N PHE A 235 17.49 -27.73 18.35
CA PHE A 235 17.87 -26.63 17.47
C PHE A 235 18.15 -25.34 18.29
N LYS A 236 17.22 -24.94 19.17
CA LYS A 236 17.39 -23.78 20.04
C LYS A 236 18.67 -23.83 20.88
N ARG A 237 19.00 -25.01 21.44
CA ARG A 237 20.20 -25.21 22.28
C ARG A 237 21.49 -25.04 21.49
N ILE A 238 21.57 -25.61 20.29
CA ILE A 238 22.79 -25.56 19.49
C ILE A 238 22.92 -24.26 18.67
N TYR A 239 21.82 -23.51 18.50
CA TYR A 239 21.76 -22.38 17.59
C TYR A 239 22.83 -21.33 17.88
N GLY A 240 22.98 -20.95 19.15
CA GLY A 240 23.90 -19.89 19.57
C GLY A 240 25.38 -20.21 19.34
N ALA A 241 25.75 -21.49 19.26
CA ALA A 241 27.13 -21.92 19.02
C ALA A 241 27.46 -22.08 17.53
N ASN A 242 26.47 -22.42 16.70
CA ASN A 242 26.69 -22.91 15.34
C ASN A 242 26.12 -22.01 14.23
N PHE A 243 25.26 -21.05 14.55
CA PHE A 243 24.58 -20.18 13.58
C PHE A 243 24.75 -18.70 13.88
N LYS A 244 24.56 -17.84 12.88
CA LYS A 244 24.62 -16.38 13.05
C LYS A 244 23.37 -15.87 13.77
N LEU A 245 23.50 -14.81 14.58
CA LEU A 245 22.43 -14.39 15.49
C LEU A 245 21.14 -13.91 14.80
N ASP A 246 21.22 -13.23 13.65
CA ASP A 246 20.07 -12.58 13.01
C ASP A 246 19.83 -13.14 11.61
N CYS A 247 19.13 -14.27 11.55
CA CYS A 247 18.79 -14.93 10.30
C CYS A 247 17.30 -14.78 9.97
N THR A 248 17.01 -14.28 8.78
CA THR A 248 15.67 -14.43 8.18
C THR A 248 15.41 -15.91 7.86
N PRO A 249 14.14 -16.36 7.74
CA PRO A 249 13.82 -17.77 7.48
C PRO A 249 14.54 -18.33 6.25
N LYS A 250 14.73 -17.49 5.22
CA LYS A 250 15.48 -17.85 4.02
C LYS A 250 16.97 -18.08 4.31
N LYS A 251 17.63 -17.16 5.01
CA LYS A 251 19.05 -17.29 5.38
C LYS A 251 19.27 -18.48 6.31
N LEU A 252 18.34 -18.69 7.23
CA LEU A 252 18.35 -19.83 8.15
C LEU A 252 18.36 -21.16 7.37
N LEU A 253 17.49 -21.30 6.38
CA LEU A 253 17.46 -22.48 5.52
C LEU A 253 18.75 -22.62 4.70
N GLU A 254 19.27 -21.53 4.13
CA GLU A 254 20.54 -21.52 3.39
C GLU A 254 21.70 -22.01 4.27
N GLU A 255 21.82 -21.54 5.52
CA GLU A 255 22.86 -21.98 6.46
C GLU A 255 22.74 -23.47 6.83
N ILE A 256 21.53 -23.96 7.12
CA ILE A 256 21.29 -25.39 7.41
C ILE A 256 21.73 -26.27 6.24
N LEU A 257 21.45 -25.84 5.01
CA LEU A 257 21.82 -26.58 3.79
C LEU A 257 23.33 -26.56 3.54
N VAL A 258 23.98 -25.40 3.69
CA VAL A 258 25.44 -25.26 3.50
C VAL A 258 26.23 -26.08 4.51
N LEU A 259 25.76 -26.15 5.76
CA LEU A 259 26.39 -26.94 6.81
C LEU A 259 26.06 -28.45 6.73
N GLY A 260 25.24 -28.88 5.77
CA GLY A 260 24.83 -30.29 5.62
C GLY A 260 23.95 -30.80 6.76
N LEU A 261 23.33 -29.91 7.53
CA LEU A 261 22.55 -30.25 8.74
C LEU A 261 21.10 -30.67 8.44
N SER A 262 20.72 -30.77 7.17
CA SER A 262 19.36 -31.17 6.78
C SER A 262 18.97 -32.57 7.26
N GLY A 263 19.94 -33.47 7.45
CA GLY A 263 19.70 -34.80 8.03
C GLY A 263 19.51 -34.77 9.55
N VAL A 264 20.03 -33.76 10.24
CA VAL A 264 19.88 -33.57 11.69
C VAL A 264 18.58 -32.84 12.01
N PHE A 265 18.17 -31.92 11.13
CA PHE A 265 16.96 -31.11 11.28
C PHE A 265 15.98 -31.29 10.11
N PRO A 266 15.44 -32.51 9.88
CA PRO A 266 14.57 -32.78 8.74
C PRO A 266 13.23 -32.03 8.82
N ASN A 267 12.57 -32.00 9.99
CA ASN A 267 11.25 -31.38 10.11
C ASN A 267 11.34 -29.85 10.03
N ILE A 268 12.36 -29.24 10.65
CA ILE A 268 12.62 -27.80 10.55
C ILE A 268 12.94 -27.42 9.10
N THR A 269 13.74 -28.23 8.40
CA THR A 269 14.06 -28.00 6.98
C THR A 269 12.81 -28.02 6.10
N ILE A 270 11.90 -28.99 6.31
CA ILE A 270 10.63 -29.07 5.58
C ILE A 270 9.75 -27.86 5.90
N ALA A 271 9.60 -27.52 7.18
CA ALA A 271 8.76 -26.40 7.62
C ALA A 271 9.25 -25.06 7.05
N LEU A 272 10.57 -24.83 7.04
CA LEU A 272 11.17 -23.64 6.42
C LEU A 272 10.95 -23.62 4.91
N ARG A 273 11.10 -24.77 4.22
CA ARG A 273 10.81 -24.89 2.77
C ARG A 273 9.37 -24.55 2.44
N ILE A 274 8.41 -25.07 3.22
CA ILE A 274 6.99 -24.73 3.05
C ILE A 274 6.83 -23.20 3.15
N PHE A 275 7.37 -22.57 4.20
CA PHE A 275 7.23 -21.13 4.41
C PHE A 275 7.81 -20.29 3.26
N ILE A 276 9.04 -20.58 2.81
CA ILE A 276 9.69 -19.80 1.74
C ILE A 276 9.05 -20.02 0.36
N SER A 277 8.34 -21.13 0.17
CA SER A 277 7.62 -21.43 -1.07
C SER A 277 6.29 -20.70 -1.18
N LEU A 278 5.78 -20.14 -0.08
CA LEU A 278 4.55 -19.36 -0.10
C LEU A 278 4.80 -18.02 -0.80
N PRO A 279 4.00 -17.67 -1.82
CA PRO A 279 4.18 -16.41 -2.54
C PRO A 279 3.80 -15.24 -1.63
N ALA A 280 4.76 -14.34 -1.40
CA ALA A 280 4.52 -13.06 -0.73
C ALA A 280 3.58 -12.15 -1.53
N SER A 281 3.70 -12.16 -2.85
CA SER A 281 2.89 -11.32 -3.72
C SER A 281 2.06 -12.13 -4.70
N THR A 282 0.74 -11.91 -4.69
CA THR A 282 -0.15 -12.36 -5.78
C THR A 282 0.11 -11.63 -7.10
N ALA A 283 0.90 -10.54 -7.09
CA ALA A 283 1.13 -9.71 -8.27
C ALA A 283 2.09 -10.33 -9.31
N SER A 284 2.86 -11.36 -8.95
CA SER A 284 3.70 -12.08 -9.93
C SER A 284 2.83 -12.74 -11.01
N GLY A 285 1.71 -13.38 -10.60
CA GLY A 285 0.72 -13.92 -11.52
C GLY A 285 0.04 -12.85 -12.38
N GLU A 286 -0.25 -11.67 -11.81
CA GLU A 286 -0.89 -10.56 -12.54
C GLU A 286 -0.04 -10.02 -13.70
N ARG A 287 1.29 -10.04 -13.59
CA ARG A 287 2.18 -9.67 -14.71
C ARG A 287 2.02 -10.65 -15.87
N THR A 288 2.00 -11.95 -15.58
CA THR A 288 1.79 -13.00 -16.59
C THR A 288 0.38 -12.93 -17.21
N PHE A 289 -0.65 -12.68 -16.40
CA PHE A 289 -2.03 -12.51 -16.89
C PHE A 289 -2.20 -11.24 -17.74
N ASN A 290 -1.50 -10.14 -17.43
CA ASN A 290 -1.55 -8.92 -18.23
C ASN A 290 -0.86 -9.10 -19.59
N VAL A 291 0.29 -9.79 -19.64
CA VAL A 291 0.94 -10.14 -20.91
C VAL A 291 0.04 -11.06 -21.73
N LEU A 292 -0.55 -12.09 -21.11
CA LEU A 292 -1.51 -12.96 -21.78
C LEU A 292 -2.73 -12.19 -22.30
N LYS A 293 -3.23 -11.21 -21.54
CA LYS A 293 -4.35 -10.35 -21.97
C LYS A 293 -3.97 -9.47 -23.16
N GLN A 294 -2.74 -8.93 -23.20
CA GLN A 294 -2.24 -8.17 -24.35
C GLN A 294 -2.12 -9.05 -25.60
N ILE A 295 -1.55 -10.25 -25.45
CA ILE A 295 -1.45 -11.24 -26.53
C ILE A 295 -2.84 -11.65 -27.03
N LYS A 296 -3.78 -11.93 -26.12
CA LYS A 296 -5.17 -12.27 -26.48
C LYS A 296 -5.90 -11.13 -27.19
N ASN A 297 -5.74 -9.88 -26.71
CA ASN A 297 -6.32 -8.72 -27.36
C ASN A 297 -5.74 -8.50 -28.77
N TYR A 298 -4.44 -8.70 -28.93
CA TYR A 298 -3.76 -8.62 -30.22
C TYR A 298 -4.29 -9.70 -31.19
N HIS A 299 -4.44 -10.95 -30.72
CA HIS A 299 -4.93 -12.06 -31.54
C HIS A 299 -6.46 -12.24 -31.55
N ARG A 300 -7.22 -11.35 -30.90
CA ARG A 300 -8.69 -11.44 -30.74
C ARG A 300 -9.19 -12.82 -30.29
N SER A 301 -8.41 -13.50 -29.45
CA SER A 301 -8.70 -14.87 -29.05
C SER A 301 -9.40 -14.91 -27.69
N THR A 302 -10.57 -15.54 -27.63
CA THR A 302 -11.25 -15.90 -26.37
C THR A 302 -11.03 -17.39 -26.10
N MET A 303 -10.60 -17.75 -24.88
CA MET A 303 -10.76 -19.14 -24.44
C MET A 303 -12.14 -19.30 -23.82
N GLY A 304 -12.77 -20.46 -24.06
CA GLY A 304 -13.90 -20.93 -23.27
C GLY A 304 -13.52 -21.20 -21.81
#